data_AF-A0A5N3ZYL0-F1
#
_entry.id   AF-A0A5N3ZYL0-F1
#
_cell.length_a   1.000
_cell.length_b   1.000
_cell.length_c   1.000
_cell.angle_alpha   90.00
_cell.angle_beta   90.00
_cell.angle_gamma   90.00
#
_symmetry.space_group_name_H-M   'P 1'
#
loop_
_entity.id
_entity.type
_entity.pdbx_description
1 polymer ?
#
loop_
_entity_poly.entity_id
_entity_poly.type
_entity_poly.pdbx_seq_one_letter_code
_entity_poly.pdbx_strand_id
1 'polypeptide(L)' 'AGREEYGDNAVGYVELKRANSLCTLQCKICPEHKVRAKHYTVSMTVDEAEEKIVNVECKDCAASA' A
#
# COMPACT_ATOMS: atom_id res chain seq x y z
N ALA A 1 24.42 -2.59 -16.19
CA ALA A 1 23.61 -3.81 -16.07
C ALA A 1 22.61 -3.62 -14.96
N GLY A 2 21.32 -3.86 -15.22
CA GLY A 2 20.28 -4.00 -14.22
C GLY A 2 19.80 -2.71 -13.55
N ARG A 3 19.06 -1.86 -14.28
CA ARG A 3 18.01 -1.07 -13.61
C ARG A 3 16.95 -2.12 -13.24
N GLU A 4 17.15 -2.79 -12.11
CA GLU A 4 16.16 -3.71 -11.54
C GLU A 4 14.82 -2.96 -11.60
N GLU A 5 13.89 -3.50 -12.38
CA GLU A 5 12.62 -2.85 -12.68
C GLU A 5 11.90 -2.64 -11.36
N TYR A 6 11.97 -1.40 -10.83
CA TYR A 6 11.33 -0.99 -9.59
C TYR A 6 9.86 -1.45 -9.55
N GLY A 7 9.22 -1.49 -10.72
CA GLY A 7 7.85 -1.95 -10.91
C GLY A 7 7.58 -3.37 -10.40
N ASP A 8 8.50 -4.32 -10.60
CA ASP A 8 8.29 -5.73 -10.23
C ASP A 8 8.56 -6.00 -8.74
N ASN A 9 9.42 -5.22 -8.09
CA ASN A 9 9.79 -5.42 -6.67
C ASN A 9 9.13 -4.42 -5.70
N ALA A 10 8.44 -3.38 -6.18
CA ALA A 10 7.90 -2.32 -5.32
C ALA A 10 6.61 -2.71 -4.59
N VAL A 11 5.85 -3.67 -5.13
CA VAL A 11 4.58 -4.12 -4.57
C VAL A 11 4.70 -5.60 -4.26
N GLY A 12 4.91 -5.94 -2.99
CA GLY A 12 5.10 -7.34 -2.59
C GLY A 12 3.78 -8.12 -2.60
N TYR A 13 2.81 -7.63 -1.82
CA TYR A 13 1.51 -8.28 -1.63
C TYR A 13 0.42 -7.23 -1.44
N VAL A 14 -0.72 -7.45 -2.08
CA VAL A 14 -1.95 -6.67 -1.90
C VAL A 14 -3.07 -7.64 -1.53
N GLU A 15 -3.69 -7.40 -0.39
CA GLU A 15 -4.92 -8.06 0.03
C GLU A 15 -6.07 -7.06 -0.11
N LEU A 16 -7.18 -7.51 -0.68
CA LEU A 16 -8.36 -6.71 -0.89
C LEU A 16 -9.56 -7.45 -0.33
N LYS A 17 -10.31 -6.77 0.54
CA LYS A 17 -11.54 -7.28 1.14
C LYS A 17 -12.67 -6.31 0.81
N ARG A 18 -13.62 -6.77 0.01
CA ARG A 18 -14.88 -6.06 -0.24
C ARG A 18 -15.92 -6.48 0.78
N ALA A 19 -16.53 -5.51 1.43
CA ALA A 19 -17.65 -5.66 2.34
C ALA A 19 -18.73 -4.65 1.94
N ASN A 20 -19.70 -5.10 1.13
CA ASN A 20 -20.71 -4.24 0.50
C ASN A 20 -20.06 -3.12 -0.32
N SER A 21 -20.30 -1.86 0.06
CA SER A 21 -19.74 -0.66 -0.55
C SER A 21 -18.36 -0.30 -0.02
N LEU A 22 -17.90 -0.91 1.09
CA LEU A 22 -16.61 -0.62 1.68
C LEU A 22 -15.56 -1.63 1.20
N CYS A 23 -14.50 -1.12 0.60
CA CYS A 23 -13.36 -1.89 0.13
C CYS A 23 -12.15 -1.57 1.01
N THR A 24 -11.71 -2.56 1.77
CA THR A 24 -10.49 -2.45 2.58
C THR A 24 -9.33 -3.11 1.83
N LEU A 25 -8.25 -2.36 1.70
CA LEU A 25 -7.04 -2.68 0.99
C LEU A 25 -5.91 -2.76 2.03
N GLN A 26 -5.09 -3.81 1.97
CA GLN A 26 -3.85 -3.87 2.73
C GLN A 26 -2.72 -4.25 1.81
N CYS A 27 -1.68 -3.41 1.73
CA CYS A 27 -0.56 -3.64 0.84
C CYS A 27 0.78 -3.43 1.52
N LYS A 28 1.79 -4.18 1.08
CA LYS A 28 3.19 -3.96 1.46
C LYS A 28 3.90 -3.22 0.34
N ILE A 29 4.35 -2.01 0.63
CA ILE A 29 4.98 -1.09 -0.32
C ILE A 29 6.45 -0.88 0.07
N CYS A 30 7.32 -0.91 -0.94
CA CYS A 30 8.72 -0.51 -0.80
C CYS A 30 8.82 1.02 -0.89
N PRO A 31 9.55 1.70 0.02
CA PRO A 31 9.72 3.14 -0.08
C PRO A 31 10.53 3.51 -1.32
N GLU A 32 10.03 4.50 -2.08
CA GLU A 32 10.58 4.95 -3.36
C GLU A 32 12.07 5.29 -3.30
N HIS A 33 12.49 5.94 -2.21
CA HIS A 33 13.88 6.37 -2.04
C HIS A 33 14.84 5.27 -1.59
N LYS A 34 14.35 4.07 -1.19
CA LYS A 34 15.18 2.94 -0.76
C LYS A 34 14.49 1.60 -1.06
N VAL A 35 14.63 1.11 -2.30
CA VAL A 35 14.09 -0.19 -2.73
C VAL A 35 14.60 -1.39 -1.90
N ARG A 36 15.70 -1.22 -1.15
CA ARG A 36 16.25 -2.24 -0.22
C ARG A 36 15.84 -2.05 1.25
N ALA A 37 15.04 -1.04 1.58
CA ALA A 37 14.58 -0.80 2.94
C ALA A 37 13.39 -1.72 3.30
N LYS A 38 13.11 -1.87 4.60
CA LYS A 38 11.96 -2.63 5.08
C LYS A 38 10.67 -2.12 4.43
N HIS A 39 9.87 -3.03 3.91
CA HIS A 39 8.56 -2.69 3.36
C HIS A 39 7.67 -2.19 4.50
N TYR A 40 6.90 -1.15 4.24
CA TYR A 40 5.87 -0.69 5.18
C TYR A 40 4.51 -1.18 4.70
N THR A 41 3.59 -1.33 5.65
CA THR A 41 2.24 -1.84 5.37
C THR A 41 1.29 -0.66 5.32
N VAL A 42 0.54 -0.51 4.24
CA VAL A 42 -0.51 0.50 4.13
C VAL A 42 -1.86 -0.20 4.22
N SER A 43 -2.75 0.33 5.06
CA SER A 43 -4.16 -0.03 5.11
C SER A 43 -4.99 1.14 4.59
N MET A 44 -5.82 0.89 3.59
CA MET A 44 -6.68 1.91 2.99
C MET A 44 -8.11 1.38 2.94
N THR A 45 -9.08 2.24 3.26
CA THR A 45 -10.51 1.93 3.16
C THR A 45 -11.14 2.89 2.19
N VAL A 46 -11.80 2.36 1.17
CA VAL A 46 -12.48 3.11 0.11
C VAL A 46 -13.95 2.78 0.20
N ASP A 47 -14.79 3.80 0.14
CA ASP A 47 -16.20 3.63 -0.16
C ASP A 47 -16.37 3.62 -1.69
N GLU A 48 -16.61 2.44 -2.25
CA GLU A 48 -16.82 2.23 -3.69
C GLU A 48 -18.15 2.83 -4.17
N ALA A 49 -19.11 3.14 -3.28
CA ALA A 49 -20.39 3.74 -3.66
C ALA A 49 -20.32 5.28 -3.77
N GLU A 50 -19.57 5.93 -2.89
CA GLU A 50 -19.29 7.37 -2.94
C GLU A 50 -18.01 7.72 -3.71
N GLU A 51 -17.26 6.70 -4.16
CA GLU A 51 -15.96 6.84 -4.83
C GLU A 51 -14.95 7.65 -3.99
N LYS A 52 -14.99 7.47 -2.67
CA LYS A 52 -14.19 8.25 -1.71
C LYS A 52 -13.27 7.36 -0.89
N ILE A 53 -12.06 7.87 -0.64
CA ILE A 53 -11.15 7.26 0.33
C ILE A 53 -11.61 7.69 1.72
N VAL A 54 -12.07 6.72 2.51
CA VAL A 54 -12.56 6.96 3.88
C VAL A 54 -11.38 7.07 4.84
N ASN A 55 -10.38 6.21 4.67
CA ASN A 55 -9.22 6.19 5.55
C ASN A 55 -7.98 5.67 4.82
N VAL A 56 -6.82 6.21 5.19
CA VAL A 56 -5.52 5.69 4.79
C VAL A 56 -4.57 5.73 5.98
N GLU A 57 -3.94 4.60 6.26
CA GLU A 57 -3.04 4.43 7.40
C GLU A 57 -1.77 3.73 6.95
N CYS A 58 -0.63 4.36 7.22
CA CYS A 58 0.69 3.78 7.00
C CYS A 58 1.23 3.19 8.30
N LYS A 59 1.27 1.86 8.36
CA LYS A 59 1.88 1.08 9.45
C LYS A 59 3.35 0.83 9.11
N ASP A 60 4.24 1.15 10.05
CA ASP A 60 5.70 1.03 9.90
C ASP A 60 6.35 1.98 8.86
N CYS A 61 5.68 3.08 8.48
CA CYS A 61 6.36 4.12 7.70
C CYS A 61 7.35 4.88 8.60
N ALA A 62 8.55 5.15 8.10
CA ALA A 62 9.56 5.96 8.80
C ALA A 62 9.09 7.39 9.13
N ALA A 63 8.04 7.87 8.47
CA ALA A 63 7.40 9.16 8.72
C ALA A 63 6.18 9.08 9.67
N SER A 64 5.79 7.88 10.13
CA SER A 64 4.74 7.70 11.15
C SER A 64 5.28 7.82 12.59
N ALA A 65 6.51 8.32 12.77
CA ALA A 65 7.18 8.55 14.06
C ALA A 65 7.18 10.03 14.44
#